data_AF-A0AAD4LLA1-F1
#
_entry.id   AF-A0AAD4LLA1-F1
#
_cell.length_a   1.000
_cell.length_b   1.000
_cell.length_c   1.000
_cell.angle_alpha   90.00
_cell.angle_beta   90.00
_cell.angle_gamma   90.00
#
_symmetry.space_group_name_H-M   'P 1'
#
loop_
_entity.id
_entity.type
_entity.pdbx_description
1 polymer ?
#
loop_
_entity_poly.entity_id
_entity_poly.type
_entity_poly.pdbx_seq_one_letter_code
_entity_poly.pdbx_strand_id
1 'polypeptide(L)'
;MAERRRPAAKTDVRPLPEFETHEMRITQGGKIRAWVDYALKFFEENEEKALVLHTLPATNKGGSVKIGTGVDADDDNETDIAMKDKKKGLSPSTITIPRLITVAEIIKREYLLAMDAKRLPDLVGLYQYNEMGCIENCVENEVDEERDEGAEDRMKMLAEALASIKIERTPYMKITLCRKELASMKNRDTTAQAPLKRKLSKSARGRLRKRQAKAENGNRE
;
A
#
# COMPACT_ATOMS: atom_id res chain seq x y z
N MET A 1 -24.23 -27.29 -49.98
CA MET A 1 -24.31 -26.03 -49.22
C MET A 1 -23.15 -26.02 -48.23
N ALA A 2 -22.10 -25.25 -48.49
CA ALA A 2 -20.89 -25.22 -47.67
C ALA A 2 -20.96 -24.05 -46.68
N GLU A 3 -20.96 -24.38 -45.39
CA GLU A 3 -21.12 -23.47 -44.26
C GLU A 3 -19.83 -22.67 -44.05
N ARG A 4 -19.87 -21.37 -44.36
CA ARG A 4 -18.74 -20.45 -44.20
C ARG A 4 -18.51 -20.18 -42.71
N ARG A 5 -17.49 -20.84 -42.14
CA ARG A 5 -16.95 -20.52 -40.80
C ARG A 5 -16.47 -19.07 -40.77
N ARG A 6 -17.07 -18.24 -39.92
CA ARG A 6 -16.64 -16.86 -39.67
C ARG A 6 -15.30 -16.88 -38.93
N PRO A 7 -14.31 -16.05 -39.30
CA PRO A 7 -13.06 -15.93 -38.55
C PRO A 7 -13.32 -15.22 -37.22
N ALA A 8 -12.77 -15.78 -36.14
CA ALA A 8 -12.80 -15.18 -34.81
C ALA A 8 -12.10 -13.82 -34.83
N ALA A 9 -12.81 -12.77 -34.40
CA ALA A 9 -12.26 -11.44 -34.23
C ALA A 9 -11.13 -11.49 -33.20
N LYS A 10 -9.90 -11.22 -33.63
CA LYS A 10 -8.77 -11.00 -32.73
C LYS A 10 -9.05 -9.73 -31.95
N THR A 11 -9.45 -9.86 -30.68
CA THR A 11 -9.52 -8.73 -29.76
C THR A 11 -8.11 -8.23 -29.51
N ASP A 12 -7.77 -7.12 -30.16
CA ASP A 12 -6.55 -6.37 -29.95
C ASP A 12 -6.67 -5.65 -28.60
N VAL A 13 -6.41 -6.37 -27.51
CA VAL A 13 -6.44 -5.82 -26.15
C VAL A 13 -5.20 -4.95 -26.00
N ARG A 14 -5.31 -3.68 -26.36
CA ARG A 14 -4.28 -2.69 -26.02
C ARG A 14 -4.15 -2.65 -24.49
N PRO A 15 -2.95 -2.87 -23.92
CA PRO A 15 -2.74 -2.68 -22.50
C PRO A 15 -3.13 -1.24 -22.17
N LEU A 16 -4.10 -1.08 -21.26
CA LEU A 16 -4.46 0.25 -20.75
C LEU A 16 -3.22 0.87 -20.10
N PRO A 17 -2.98 2.17 -20.29
CA PRO A 17 -1.81 2.83 -19.73
C PRO A 17 -1.77 2.61 -18.21
N GLU A 18 -0.65 2.07 -17.73
CA GLU A 18 -0.36 2.01 -16.31
C GLU A 18 -0.32 3.45 -15.78
N PHE A 19 -1.13 3.72 -14.77
CA PHE A 19 -1.14 5.04 -14.11
C PHE A 19 0.08 5.14 -13.22
N GLU A 20 0.71 6.31 -13.20
CA GLU A 20 1.89 6.52 -12.38
C GLU A 20 1.52 6.49 -10.88
N THR A 21 2.12 5.57 -10.15
CA THR A 21 1.92 5.39 -8.71
C THR A 21 3.15 5.81 -7.92
N HIS A 22 2.93 6.43 -6.78
CA HIS A 22 3.95 6.63 -5.77
C HIS A 22 3.66 5.76 -4.56
N GLU A 23 4.63 4.97 -4.10
CA GLU A 23 4.45 4.03 -3.00
C GLU A 23 5.06 4.56 -1.69
N MET A 24 4.33 4.43 -0.59
CA MET A 24 4.76 4.82 0.74
C MET A 24 4.43 3.72 1.76
N ARG A 25 5.47 3.23 2.44
CA ARG A 25 5.35 2.21 3.48
C ARG A 25 4.92 2.82 4.82
N ILE A 26 3.91 2.24 5.45
CA ILE A 26 3.53 2.54 6.83
C ILE A 26 4.26 1.58 7.78
N THR A 27 5.00 2.14 8.73
CA THR A 27 5.80 1.39 9.70
C THR A 27 5.32 1.65 11.13
N GLN A 28 5.75 0.84 12.10
CA GLN A 28 5.37 1.02 13.50
C GLN A 28 5.94 2.31 14.12
N GLY A 29 7.20 2.65 13.78
CA GLY A 29 7.93 3.77 14.38
C GLY A 29 7.75 5.14 13.70
N GLY A 30 7.18 5.21 12.49
CA GLY A 30 7.05 6.48 11.78
C GLY A 30 5.95 7.39 12.35
N LYS A 31 6.10 8.71 12.23
CA LYS A 31 5.14 9.69 12.76
C LYS A 31 3.95 9.85 11.80
N ILE A 32 2.72 9.68 12.31
CA ILE A 32 1.49 9.80 11.50
C ILE A 32 1.43 11.14 10.77
N ARG A 33 1.72 12.24 11.46
CA ARG A 33 1.71 13.60 10.87
C ARG A 33 2.61 13.70 9.65
N ALA A 34 3.81 13.14 9.69
CA ALA A 34 4.74 13.21 8.57
C ALA A 34 4.19 12.53 7.31
N TRP A 35 3.52 11.37 7.43
CA TRP A 35 2.88 10.71 6.30
C TRP A 35 1.68 11.49 5.77
N VAL A 36 0.89 12.09 6.67
CA VAL A 36 -0.27 12.90 6.29
C VAL A 36 0.18 14.16 5.55
N ASP A 37 1.14 14.90 6.10
CA ASP A 37 1.68 16.13 5.51
C ASP A 37 2.27 15.84 4.12
N TYR A 38 3.03 14.75 4.00
CA TYR A 38 3.56 14.29 2.73
C TYR A 38 2.45 13.97 1.72
N ALA A 39 1.44 13.20 2.12
CA ALA A 39 0.34 12.82 1.25
C ALA A 39 -0.48 14.02 0.76
N LEU A 40 -0.75 14.99 1.64
CA LEU A 40 -1.46 16.21 1.26
C LEU A 40 -0.67 17.01 0.23
N LYS A 41 0.63 17.23 0.50
CA LYS A 41 1.54 17.88 -0.46
C LYS A 41 1.61 17.14 -1.79
N PHE A 42 1.68 15.81 -1.74
CA PHE A 42 1.70 14.97 -2.94
C PHE A 42 0.47 15.21 -3.84
N PHE A 43 -0.74 15.27 -3.27
CA PHE A 43 -1.97 15.51 -4.04
C PHE A 43 -2.14 16.95 -4.55
N GLU A 44 -1.44 17.91 -3.93
CA GLU A 44 -1.35 19.29 -4.43
C GLU A 44 -0.42 19.39 -5.63
N GLU A 45 0.73 18.71 -5.59
CA GLU A 45 1.75 18.74 -6.65
C GLU A 45 1.44 17.79 -7.80
N ASN A 46 0.68 16.71 -7.55
CA ASN A 46 0.43 15.64 -8.51
C ASN A 46 -1.06 15.32 -8.62
N GLU A 47 -1.77 15.97 -9.54
CA GLU A 47 -3.22 15.76 -9.69
C GLU A 47 -3.59 14.40 -10.31
N GLU A 48 -2.69 13.83 -11.11
CA GLU A 48 -2.94 12.63 -11.91
C GLU A 48 -2.34 11.35 -11.32
N LYS A 49 -1.41 11.48 -10.38
CA LYS A 49 -0.72 10.34 -9.78
C LYS A 49 -1.51 9.77 -8.60
N ALA A 50 -1.43 8.47 -8.42
CA ALA A 50 -2.02 7.80 -7.28
C ALA A 50 -0.98 7.56 -6.18
N LEU A 51 -1.40 7.68 -4.92
CA LEU A 51 -0.57 7.38 -3.76
C LEU A 51 -0.95 6.00 -3.21
N VAL A 52 0.01 5.09 -3.14
CA VAL A 52 -0.16 3.74 -2.60
C VAL A 52 0.44 3.69 -1.20
N LEU A 53 -0.39 3.47 -0.19
CA LEU A 53 0.02 3.26 1.20
C LEU A 53 0.03 1.76 1.48
N HIS A 54 1.11 1.19 1.99
CA HIS A 54 1.20 -0.27 2.18
C HIS A 54 1.90 -0.71 3.47
N THR A 55 1.66 -1.95 3.87
CA THR A 55 2.34 -2.62 5.00
C THR A 55 3.36 -3.69 4.60
N LEU A 56 3.68 -3.83 3.30
CA LEU A 56 4.72 -4.77 2.86
C LEU A 56 6.04 -4.56 3.62
N PRO A 57 6.77 -5.65 3.93
CA PRO A 57 8.04 -5.58 4.63
C PRO A 57 9.06 -4.78 3.80
N ALA A 58 10.13 -4.34 4.46
CA ALA A 58 11.24 -3.77 3.72
C ALA A 58 11.79 -4.81 2.75
N THR A 59 11.72 -4.51 1.46
CA THR A 59 12.57 -5.21 0.52
C THR A 59 14.00 -4.85 0.93
N ASN A 60 14.76 -5.84 1.38
CA ASN A 60 16.20 -5.70 1.48
C ASN A 60 16.69 -5.51 0.05
N LYS A 61 16.70 -4.27 -0.44
CA LYS A 61 17.44 -3.91 -1.64
C LYS A 61 18.87 -4.35 -1.35
N GLY A 62 19.31 -5.36 -2.10
CA GLY A 62 20.37 -6.28 -1.72
C GLY A 62 21.64 -5.64 -1.19
N GLY A 63 22.39 -6.45 -0.45
CA GLY A 63 23.82 -6.25 -0.26
C GLY A 63 24.45 -5.88 -1.59
N SER A 64 24.86 -4.62 -1.68
CA SER A 64 26.02 -4.31 -2.51
C SER A 64 27.17 -5.06 -1.87
N VAL A 65 27.63 -6.09 -2.56
CA VAL A 65 28.93 -6.73 -2.30
C VAL A 65 29.97 -5.62 -2.32
N LYS A 66 30.36 -5.13 -1.14
CA LYS A 66 31.59 -4.38 -0.96
C LYS A 66 32.71 -5.40 -0.80
N ILE A 67 33.37 -5.73 -1.91
CA ILE A 67 34.76 -6.16 -1.85
C ILE A 67 35.55 -4.90 -1.51
N GLY A 68 36.13 -4.86 -0.33
CA GLY A 68 36.87 -3.71 0.18
C GLY A 68 37.54 -4.03 1.50
N THR A 69 38.73 -4.59 1.38
CA THR A 69 39.77 -4.78 2.39
C THR A 69 40.06 -3.51 3.21
N GLY A 70 40.14 -3.64 4.54
CA GLY A 70 41.17 -2.95 5.33
C GLY A 70 40.75 -1.89 6.37
N VAL A 71 41.01 -2.26 7.64
CA VAL A 71 41.64 -1.48 8.73
C VAL A 71 40.75 -0.58 9.64
N ASP A 72 40.58 -1.10 10.88
CA ASP A 72 40.58 -0.50 12.24
C ASP A 72 39.86 0.82 12.56
N ALA A 73 38.92 0.77 13.52
CA ALA A 73 39.06 1.37 14.85
C ALA A 73 37.79 1.19 15.71
N ASP A 74 38.01 0.97 16.99
CA ASP A 74 37.07 0.67 18.09
C ASP A 74 35.86 1.60 18.22
N ASP A 75 34.68 1.03 18.55
CA ASP A 75 33.77 1.61 19.54
C ASP A 75 32.83 0.53 20.11
N ASP A 76 33.07 0.25 21.40
CA ASP A 76 32.36 -0.72 22.23
C ASP A 76 30.92 -0.28 22.50
N ASN A 77 29.95 -1.12 22.13
CA ASN A 77 28.73 -1.23 22.93
C ASN A 77 28.10 -2.62 22.82
N GLU A 78 28.71 -3.56 23.53
CA GLU A 78 28.05 -4.75 24.06
C GLU A 78 26.83 -4.34 24.87
N THR A 79 25.64 -4.74 24.43
CA THR A 79 24.60 -5.12 25.39
C THR A 79 24.06 -6.49 25.02
N ASP A 80 24.37 -7.39 25.92
CA ASP A 80 24.07 -8.80 25.88
C ASP A 80 22.60 -9.15 25.65
N ILE A 81 22.51 -10.12 24.76
CA ILE A 81 21.43 -10.99 24.40
C ILE A 81 20.82 -11.65 25.64
N ALA A 82 19.67 -11.12 26.11
CA ALA A 82 18.71 -11.93 26.85
C ALA A 82 17.78 -12.63 25.85
N MET A 83 18.13 -13.86 25.47
CA MET A 83 17.22 -14.82 24.82
C MET A 83 16.11 -15.20 25.81
N LYS A 84 15.13 -14.31 25.99
CA LYS A 84 13.80 -14.71 26.47
C LYS A 84 13.02 -15.20 25.28
N ASP A 85 12.43 -16.38 25.38
CA ASP A 85 11.44 -16.92 24.45
C ASP A 85 10.37 -15.88 24.14
N LYS A 86 10.63 -15.06 23.12
CA LYS A 86 9.68 -14.09 22.61
C LYS A 86 8.62 -14.92 21.90
N LYS A 87 7.51 -15.17 22.61
CA LYS A 87 6.26 -15.63 22.01
C LYS A 87 6.15 -14.99 20.63
N LYS A 88 6.15 -15.79 19.56
CA LYS A 88 6.11 -15.32 18.16
C LYS A 88 4.94 -14.33 18.03
N GLY A 89 5.27 -13.04 18.07
CA GLY A 89 4.29 -11.98 17.84
C GLY A 89 3.88 -12.01 16.38
N LEU A 90 2.75 -11.37 16.06
CA LEU A 90 2.36 -11.16 14.67
C LEU A 90 3.48 -10.44 13.90
N SER A 91 3.57 -10.69 12.59
CA SER A 91 4.54 -9.99 11.75
C SER A 91 4.33 -8.47 11.79
N PRO A 92 5.39 -7.65 11.59
CA PRO A 92 5.26 -6.19 11.51
C PRO A 92 4.29 -5.73 10.41
N SER A 93 4.22 -6.45 9.29
CA SER A 93 3.31 -6.17 8.17
C SER A 93 1.84 -6.30 8.59
N THR A 94 1.55 -7.23 9.49
CA THR A 94 0.21 -7.46 10.03
C THR A 94 -0.14 -6.46 11.14
N ILE A 95 0.80 -6.22 12.06
CA ILE A 95 0.61 -5.30 13.20
C ILE A 95 0.35 -3.86 12.73
N THR A 96 0.90 -3.46 11.59
CA THR A 96 0.78 -2.09 11.06
C THR A 96 -0.51 -1.83 10.27
N ILE A 97 -1.33 -2.84 9.96
CA ILE A 97 -2.57 -2.67 9.17
C ILE A 97 -3.56 -1.69 9.82
N PRO A 98 -3.88 -1.79 11.13
CA PRO A 98 -4.78 -0.80 11.77
C PRO A 98 -4.23 0.63 11.70
N ARG A 99 -2.91 0.78 11.77
CA ARG A 99 -2.24 2.08 11.65
C ARG A 99 -2.32 2.62 10.23
N LEU A 100 -2.12 1.77 9.21
CA LEU A 100 -2.31 2.13 7.80
C LEU A 100 -3.71 2.69 7.55
N ILE A 101 -4.75 1.99 8.04
CA ILE A 101 -6.14 2.44 7.92
C ILE A 101 -6.32 3.80 8.58
N THR A 102 -5.80 3.97 9.79
CA THR A 102 -5.86 5.26 10.52
C THR A 102 -5.22 6.39 9.72
N VAL A 103 -4.03 6.17 9.14
CA VAL A 103 -3.33 7.16 8.31
C VAL A 103 -4.16 7.53 7.08
N ALA A 104 -4.67 6.54 6.34
CA ALA A 104 -5.51 6.76 5.16
C ALA A 104 -6.78 7.56 5.50
N GLU A 105 -7.44 7.25 6.62
CA GLU A 105 -8.63 7.96 7.07
C GLU A 105 -8.34 9.42 7.47
N ILE A 106 -7.19 9.69 8.10
CA ILE A 106 -6.77 11.06 8.41
C ILE A 106 -6.50 11.83 7.13
N ILE A 107 -5.76 11.25 6.17
CA ILE A 107 -5.48 11.87 4.87
C ILE A 107 -6.78 12.28 4.17
N LYS A 108 -7.77 11.37 4.08
CA LYS A 108 -9.06 11.66 3.45
C LYS A 108 -9.80 12.82 4.11
N ARG A 109 -9.79 12.90 5.45
CA ARG A 109 -10.44 13.98 6.20
C ARG A 109 -9.73 15.31 6.00
N GLU A 110 -8.42 15.35 6.18
CA GLU A 110 -7.61 16.57 6.02
C GLU A 110 -7.64 17.09 4.58
N TYR A 111 -7.63 16.19 3.59
CA TYR A 111 -7.76 16.58 2.19
C TYR A 111 -9.06 17.34 1.92
N LEU A 112 -10.20 16.83 2.43
CA LEU A 112 -11.49 17.53 2.30
C LEU A 112 -11.49 18.88 3.03
N LEU A 113 -10.84 18.99 4.19
CA LEU A 113 -10.69 20.26 4.92
C LEU A 113 -9.85 21.27 4.11
N ALA A 114 -8.74 20.83 3.52
CA ALA A 114 -7.90 21.67 2.67
C ALA A 114 -8.66 22.16 1.42
N MET A 115 -9.47 21.30 0.79
CA MET A 115 -10.33 21.69 -0.34
C MET A 115 -11.42 22.69 0.06
N ASP A 116 -11.97 22.56 1.28
CA ASP A 116 -12.95 23.52 1.83
C ASP A 116 -12.33 24.89 2.06
N ALA A 117 -11.11 24.92 2.60
CA ALA A 117 -10.35 26.14 2.79
C ALA A 117 -10.06 26.85 1.45
N LYS A 118 -9.77 26.08 0.39
CA LYS A 118 -9.58 26.58 -0.99
C LYS A 118 -10.89 26.98 -1.69
N ARG A 119 -12.05 26.74 -1.06
CA ARG A 119 -13.40 27.08 -1.56
C ARG A 119 -13.73 26.52 -2.94
N LEU A 120 -13.27 25.30 -3.22
CA LEU A 120 -13.66 24.63 -4.47
C LEU A 120 -15.16 24.31 -4.44
N PRO A 121 -15.89 24.51 -5.55
CA PRO A 121 -17.34 24.33 -5.60
C PRO A 121 -17.77 22.88 -5.35
N ASP A 122 -16.92 21.94 -5.75
CA ASP A 122 -17.11 20.50 -5.61
C ASP A 122 -16.10 19.91 -4.62
N LEU A 123 -16.54 19.75 -3.38
CA LEU A 123 -15.80 19.04 -2.32
C LEU A 123 -15.93 17.53 -2.53
N VAL A 124 -15.19 17.03 -3.51
CA VAL A 124 -15.04 15.61 -3.78
C VAL A 124 -13.79 15.10 -3.07
N GLY A 125 -13.95 14.05 -2.27
CA GLY A 125 -12.85 13.39 -1.59
C GLY A 125 -11.98 12.56 -2.55
N LEU A 126 -11.12 11.73 -1.96
CA LEU A 126 -10.27 10.80 -2.70
C LEU A 126 -11.00 9.50 -2.97
N TYR A 127 -10.82 8.94 -4.18
CA TYR A 127 -11.15 7.55 -4.48
C TYR A 127 -10.19 6.64 -3.71
N GLN A 128 -10.68 5.48 -3.27
CA GLN A 128 -9.90 4.52 -2.53
C GLN A 128 -10.02 3.12 -3.13
N TYR A 129 -8.90 2.43 -3.27
CA TYR A 129 -8.85 1.03 -3.70
C TYR A 129 -8.06 0.23 -2.66
N ASN A 130 -8.66 -0.83 -2.13
CA ASN A 130 -8.04 -1.67 -1.11
C ASN A 130 -7.62 -3.00 -1.73
N GLU A 131 -6.37 -3.39 -1.52
CA GLU A 131 -5.81 -4.68 -1.91
C GLU A 131 -5.33 -5.41 -0.65
N MET A 132 -5.69 -6.69 -0.53
CA MET A 132 -5.22 -7.58 0.53
C MET A 132 -4.39 -8.68 -0.11
N GLY A 133 -3.27 -9.05 0.52
CA GLY A 133 -2.46 -10.16 0.05
C GLY A 133 -1.74 -10.87 1.19
N CYS A 134 -1.06 -11.96 0.85
CA CYS A 134 -0.23 -12.73 1.76
C CYS A 134 1.18 -12.88 1.18
N ILE A 135 2.18 -12.77 2.04
CA ILE A 135 3.56 -13.15 1.74
C ILE A 135 3.73 -14.56 2.29
N GLU A 136 4.08 -15.51 1.43
CA GLU A 136 4.38 -16.87 1.82
C GLU A 136 5.86 -16.97 2.16
N ASN A 137 6.17 -17.22 3.44
CA ASN A 137 7.52 -17.55 3.86
C ASN A 137 7.60 -19.08 3.94
N CYS A 138 8.26 -19.70 2.98
CA CYS A 138 8.68 -21.09 3.12
C CYS A 138 9.86 -21.09 4.09
N VAL A 139 9.61 -21.50 5.34
CA VAL A 139 10.70 -21.77 6.27
C VAL A 139 11.26 -23.13 5.88
N GLU A 140 12.36 -23.14 5.15
CA GLU A 140 13.17 -24.34 4.98
C GLU A 140 13.71 -24.68 6.36
N ASN A 141 13.22 -25.75 6.96
CA ASN A 141 13.85 -26.29 8.16
C ASN A 141 15.20 -26.84 7.69
N GLU A 142 16.31 -26.32 8.22
CA GLU A 142 17.63 -26.90 8.02
C GLU A 142 17.56 -28.36 8.50
N VAL A 143 17.58 -29.29 7.54
CA VAL A 143 17.60 -30.72 7.84
C VAL A 143 19.07 -31.05 8.10
N ASP A 144 19.39 -31.52 9.31
CA ASP A 144 20.74 -32.01 9.63
C ASP A 144 21.09 -33.17 8.69
N GLU A 145 21.91 -32.88 7.67
CA GLU A 145 22.35 -33.84 6.64
C GLU A 145 23.47 -34.76 7.15
N GLU A 146 23.20 -35.62 8.13
CA GLU A 146 24.17 -36.66 8.49
C GLU A 146 23.48 -37.99 8.84
N ARG A 147 23.17 -38.82 7.82
CA ARG A 147 23.15 -40.30 7.90
C ARG A 147 22.87 -40.98 6.56
N ASP A 148 23.67 -42.01 6.27
CA ASP A 148 23.59 -42.87 5.08
C ASP A 148 22.59 -44.00 5.37
N GLU A 149 21.30 -43.82 5.02
CA GLU A 149 20.20 -44.73 5.37
C GLU A 149 19.44 -45.28 4.14
N GLY A 150 18.85 -46.46 4.31
CA GLY A 150 18.30 -47.30 3.23
C GLY A 150 17.06 -46.71 2.54
N ALA A 151 16.61 -47.38 1.47
CA ALA A 151 15.49 -46.89 0.64
C ALA A 151 14.16 -46.71 1.41
N GLU A 152 13.93 -47.52 2.45
CA GLU A 152 12.74 -47.41 3.32
C GLU A 152 12.82 -46.21 4.27
N ASP A 153 14.01 -45.96 4.82
CA ASP A 153 14.28 -44.81 5.69
C ASP A 153 14.14 -43.49 4.92
N ARG A 154 14.55 -43.48 3.64
CA ARG A 154 14.37 -42.32 2.75
C ARG A 154 12.90 -41.93 2.56
N MET A 155 12.01 -42.90 2.42
CA MET A 155 10.57 -42.62 2.23
C MET A 155 9.94 -42.07 3.52
N LYS A 156 10.35 -42.58 4.68
CA LYS A 156 9.91 -42.08 5.98
C LYS A 156 10.43 -40.67 6.28
N MET A 157 11.71 -40.41 5.97
CA MET A 157 12.33 -39.09 6.06
C MET A 157 11.61 -38.06 5.17
N LEU A 158 11.25 -38.44 3.93
CA LEU A 158 10.47 -37.58 3.04
C LEU A 158 9.07 -37.29 3.59
N ALA A 159 8.38 -38.30 4.13
CA ALA A 159 7.06 -38.11 4.71
C ALA A 159 7.10 -37.19 5.95
N GLU A 160 8.11 -37.34 6.81
CA GLU A 160 8.34 -36.47 7.96
C GLU A 160 8.73 -35.04 7.53
N ALA A 161 9.59 -34.91 6.53
CA ALA A 161 9.97 -33.62 5.95
C ALA A 161 8.73 -32.89 5.42
N LEU A 162 7.89 -33.57 4.63
CA LEU A 162 6.65 -33.00 4.10
C LEU A 162 5.62 -32.68 5.19
N ALA A 163 5.50 -33.51 6.23
CA ALA A 163 4.62 -33.25 7.37
C ALA A 163 5.07 -32.04 8.21
N SER A 164 6.37 -31.70 8.18
CA SER A 164 6.96 -30.61 8.96
C SER A 164 6.95 -29.24 8.26
N ILE A 165 6.52 -29.17 6.98
CA ILE A 165 6.48 -27.90 6.23
C ILE A 165 5.37 -27.01 6.80
N LYS A 166 5.76 -26.04 7.63
CA LYS A 166 4.88 -24.99 8.13
C LYS A 166 4.88 -23.84 7.14
N ILE A 167 3.81 -23.72 6.35
CA ILE A 167 3.59 -22.56 5.47
C ILE A 167 3.18 -21.37 6.34
N GLU A 168 4.09 -20.45 6.60
CA GLU A 168 3.80 -19.22 7.32
C GLU A 168 3.33 -18.13 6.34
N ARG A 169 2.04 -17.80 6.40
CA ARG A 169 1.46 -16.72 5.59
C ARG A 169 1.39 -15.42 6.38
N THR A 170 2.12 -14.42 5.91
CA THR A 170 2.12 -13.07 6.49
C THR A 170 1.18 -12.16 5.71
N PRO A 171 0.02 -11.76 6.26
CA PRO A 171 -0.90 -10.87 5.57
C PRO A 171 -0.35 -9.44 5.50
N TYR A 172 -0.63 -8.77 4.38
CA TYR A 172 -0.36 -7.36 4.14
C TYR A 172 -1.57 -6.67 3.51
N MET A 173 -1.59 -5.34 3.57
CA MET A 173 -2.61 -4.52 2.92
C MET A 173 -1.94 -3.39 2.12
N LYS A 174 -2.57 -3.03 0.99
CA LYS A 174 -2.31 -1.78 0.26
C LYS A 174 -3.60 -0.98 0.13
N ILE A 175 -3.48 0.34 0.28
CA ILE A 175 -4.55 1.30 0.07
C ILE A 175 -4.06 2.31 -0.96
N THR A 176 -4.70 2.34 -2.11
CA THR A 176 -4.41 3.31 -3.17
C THR A 176 -5.41 4.46 -3.08
N LEU A 177 -4.92 5.69 -2.98
CA LEU A 177 -5.70 6.92 -2.93
C LEU A 177 -5.43 7.76 -4.19
N CYS A 178 -6.49 8.25 -4.83
CA CYS A 178 -6.37 9.09 -6.03
C CYS A 178 -7.52 10.08 -6.18
N ARG A 179 -7.30 11.16 -6.94
CA ARG A 179 -8.30 12.21 -7.18
C ARG A 179 -9.30 11.86 -8.30
N LYS A 180 -8.85 11.05 -9.27
CA LYS A 180 -9.64 10.58 -10.42
C LYS A 180 -9.95 9.10 -10.27
N GLU A 181 -11.04 8.65 -10.88
CA GLU A 181 -11.38 7.23 -10.92
C GLU A 181 -10.41 6.47 -11.83
N LEU A 182 -9.85 5.36 -11.34
CA LEU A 182 -8.93 4.50 -12.08
C LEU A 182 -9.68 3.29 -12.66
N ALA A 183 -9.89 3.29 -13.97
CA ALA A 183 -10.59 2.20 -14.66
C ALA A 183 -9.81 0.87 -14.58
N SER A 184 -8.48 0.94 -14.65
CA SER A 184 -7.57 -0.22 -14.57
C SER A 184 -7.64 -0.96 -13.23
N MET A 185 -8.06 -0.28 -12.16
CA MET A 185 -8.20 -0.89 -10.82
C MET A 185 -9.51 -1.66 -10.64
N LYS A 186 -10.53 -1.44 -11.48
CA LYS A 186 -11.82 -2.15 -11.38
C LYS A 186 -11.72 -3.64 -11.67
N ASN A 187 -10.71 -4.04 -12.43
CA ASN A 187 -10.52 -5.42 -12.88
C ASN A 187 -9.50 -6.21 -12.05
N ARG A 188 -8.86 -5.56 -11.06
CA ARG A 188 -7.94 -6.22 -10.12
C ARG A 188 -8.73 -6.71 -8.91
N ASP A 189 -8.15 -7.62 -8.13
CA ASP A 189 -8.68 -8.12 -6.84
C ASP A 189 -8.67 -7.03 -5.76
N THR A 190 -9.27 -5.88 -6.06
CA THR A 190 -9.29 -4.69 -5.21
C THR A 190 -10.73 -4.27 -4.95
N THR A 191 -10.98 -3.84 -3.71
CA THR A 191 -12.28 -3.26 -3.35
C THR A 191 -12.23 -1.76 -3.57
N ALA A 192 -13.02 -1.27 -4.53
CA ALA A 192 -13.15 0.16 -4.82
C ALA A 192 -14.17 0.82 -3.88
N GLN A 193 -13.82 1.99 -3.34
CA GLN A 193 -14.70 2.83 -2.53
C GLN A 193 -14.78 4.23 -3.16
N ALA A 194 -16.01 4.70 -3.35
CA ALA A 194 -16.27 6.01 -3.93
C ALA A 194 -15.87 7.16 -2.98
N PRO A 195 -15.45 8.31 -3.51
CA PRO A 195 -15.06 9.44 -2.70
C PRO A 195 -16.23 10.01 -1.92
N LEU A 196 -15.97 10.43 -0.69
CA LEU A 196 -16.94 11.16 0.10
C LEU A 196 -17.22 12.52 -0.54
N LYS A 197 -18.48 12.80 -0.87
CA LYS A 197 -18.91 14.08 -1.43
C LYS A 197 -19.52 14.92 -0.32
N ARG A 198 -18.85 15.99 0.08
CA ARG A 198 -19.39 16.90 1.11
C ARG A 198 -20.14 18.04 0.43
N LYS A 199 -21.45 18.13 0.63
CA LYS A 199 -22.20 19.31 0.19
C LYS A 199 -21.96 20.44 1.20
N LEU A 200 -21.61 21.63 0.71
CA LEU A 200 -21.65 22.84 1.54
C LEU A 200 -23.07 23.00 2.10
N SER A 201 -23.16 23.35 3.39
CA SER A 201 -24.45 23.61 4.04
C SER A 201 -25.20 24.74 3.32
N LYS A 202 -26.54 24.76 3.43
CA LYS A 202 -27.37 25.83 2.83
C LYS A 202 -26.90 27.21 3.29
N SER A 203 -26.53 27.36 4.56
CA SER A 203 -26.05 28.63 5.11
C SER A 203 -24.67 29.00 4.56
N ALA A 204 -23.74 28.05 4.45
CA ALA A 204 -22.41 28.29 3.88
C ALA A 204 -22.51 28.70 2.40
N ARG A 205 -23.35 28.01 1.62
CA ARG A 205 -23.66 28.38 0.22
C ARG A 205 -24.27 29.78 0.12
N GLY A 206 -25.22 30.11 1.00
CA GLY A 206 -25.82 31.45 1.03
C GLY A 206 -24.80 32.55 1.30
N ARG A 207 -23.89 32.32 2.26
CA ARG A 207 -22.79 33.25 2.57
C ARG A 207 -21.81 33.40 1.41
N LEU A 208 -21.49 32.32 0.71
CA LEU A 208 -20.61 32.34 -0.46
C LEU A 208 -21.22 33.18 -1.60
N ARG A 209 -22.49 32.92 -1.94
CA ARG A 209 -23.22 33.67 -2.97
C ARG A 209 -23.33 35.16 -2.63
N LYS A 210 -23.64 35.49 -1.37
CA LYS A 210 -23.71 36.90 -0.93
C LYS A 210 -22.37 37.61 -1.05
N ARG A 211 -21.25 36.94 -0.78
CA ARG A 211 -19.90 37.50 -0.94
C ARG A 211 -19.53 37.69 -2.42
N GLN A 212 -19.85 36.72 -3.28
CA GLN A 212 -19.62 36.82 -4.72
C GLN A 212 -20.41 37.99 -5.34
N ALA A 213 -21.70 38.12 -5.02
CA ALA A 213 -22.53 39.24 -5.48
C ALA A 213 -22.01 40.61 -5.02
N LYS A 214 -21.42 40.69 -3.81
CA LYS A 214 -20.82 41.93 -3.31
C LYS A 214 -19.51 42.28 -4.04
N ALA A 215 -18.70 41.28 -4.39
CA ALA A 215 -17.46 41.49 -5.14
C ALA A 215 -17.73 41.91 -6.60
N GLU A 216 -18.75 41.34 -7.24
CA GLU A 216 -19.16 41.70 -8.60
C GLU A 216 -19.71 43.14 -8.69
N ASN A 217 -20.49 43.58 -7.69
CA ASN A 217 -21.02 44.93 -7.67
C ASN A 217 -19.98 46.01 -7.30
N GLY A 218 -18.96 45.67 -6.50
CA GLY A 218 -17.91 46.61 -6.09
C GLY A 218 -16.85 46.89 -7.15
N ASN A 219 -16.86 46.16 -8.28
CA ASN A 219 -15.90 46.34 -9.38
C ASN A 219 -16.51 47.12 -10.57
N ARG A 220 -17.66 47.76 -10.35
CA ARG A 220 -18.45 48.49 -11.36
C ARG A 220 -18.56 50.00 -11.09
N GLU A 221 -17.92 50.47 -10.03
CA GLU A 221 -17.71 51.90 -9.70
C GLU A 221 -16.27 52.29 -10.05
#